data_AF-A0A9E2C345-F1
#
_entry.id   AF-A0A9E2C345-F1
#
_cell.length_a   1.000
_cell.length_b   1.000
_cell.length_c   1.000
_cell.angle_alpha   90.00
_cell.angle_beta   90.00
_cell.angle_gamma   90.00
#
_symmetry.space_group_name_H-M   'P 1'
#
loop_
_entity.id
_entity.type
_entity.pdbx_description
1 polymer ?
#
loop_
_entity_poly.entity_id
_entity_poly.type
_entity_poly.pdbx_seq_one_letter_code
_entity_poly.pdbx_strand_id
1 'polypeptide(L)'
;MPLNTTENYLRARQKTTMMNFTDSVATADRYLKGPGGLAGDGYPLPAPGKIQLISVYDGVNTLSDNTETSFDAGDRISVIAIYEAPYFQVTVRINGSNSSTYVSLIGANTTLAVSVMLRLDVY
;
A
#
# COMPACT_ATOMS: atom_id res chain seq x y z
N MET A 1 -11.49 -21.48 -8.46
CA MET A 1 -11.39 -20.47 -9.54
C MET A 1 -12.67 -20.55 -10.36
N PRO A 2 -13.40 -19.45 -10.61
CA PRO A 2 -14.63 -19.51 -11.38
C PRO A 2 -14.31 -19.89 -12.85
N LEU A 3 -15.08 -20.81 -13.42
CA LEU A 3 -14.87 -21.42 -14.74
C LEU A 3 -15.18 -20.51 -15.93
N ASN A 4 -15.68 -19.28 -15.70
CA ASN A 4 -16.06 -18.36 -16.76
C ASN A 4 -14.90 -17.44 -17.16
N THR A 5 -14.37 -17.63 -18.37
CA THR A 5 -13.27 -16.84 -18.93
C THR A 5 -13.63 -15.37 -19.12
N THR A 6 -14.88 -15.06 -19.44
CA THR A 6 -15.37 -13.68 -19.59
C THR A 6 -15.45 -12.95 -18.25
N GLU A 7 -15.85 -13.64 -17.18
CA GLU A 7 -15.89 -13.05 -15.84
C GLU A 7 -14.47 -12.72 -15.34
N ASN A 8 -13.52 -13.65 -15.53
CA ASN A 8 -12.11 -13.41 -15.21
C ASN A 8 -11.53 -12.23 -16.01
N TYR A 9 -11.91 -12.10 -17.28
CA TYR A 9 -11.51 -10.97 -18.12
C TYR A 9 -12.07 -9.63 -17.62
N LEU A 10 -13.32 -9.60 -17.19
CA LEU A 10 -13.94 -8.38 -16.63
C LEU A 10 -13.34 -8.01 -15.27
N ARG A 11 -13.08 -8.98 -14.37
CA ARG A 11 -12.39 -8.76 -13.08
C ARG A 11 -10.99 -8.18 -13.27
N ALA A 12 -10.23 -8.67 -14.25
CA ALA A 12 -8.90 -8.15 -14.56
C ALA A 12 -8.90 -6.68 -15.02
N ARG A 13 -10.04 -6.18 -15.53
CA ARG A 13 -10.22 -4.81 -16.03
C ARG A 13 -11.03 -3.91 -15.10
N GLN A 14 -11.32 -4.35 -13.87
CA GLN A 14 -12.00 -3.51 -12.91
C GLN A 14 -11.16 -2.27 -12.56
N LYS A 15 -11.87 -1.18 -12.24
CA LYS A 15 -11.26 0.11 -11.95
C LYS A 15 -10.37 0.01 -10.71
N THR A 16 -9.13 0.44 -10.85
CA THR A 16 -8.19 0.57 -9.74
C THR A 16 -8.43 1.88 -9.01
N THR A 17 -8.45 1.83 -7.68
CA THR A 17 -8.49 2.99 -6.79
C THR A 17 -7.08 3.24 -6.25
N MET A 18 -6.74 4.49 -5.98
CA MET A 18 -5.45 4.87 -5.40
C MET A 18 -5.65 5.46 -4.01
N MET A 19 -4.84 4.99 -3.06
CA MET A 19 -4.79 5.49 -1.69
C MET A 19 -3.42 6.08 -1.41
N ASN A 20 -3.38 7.36 -1.03
CA ASN A 20 -2.13 8.08 -0.82
C ASN A 20 -1.82 8.24 0.66
N PHE A 21 -0.55 8.08 1.00
CA PHE A 21 0.00 8.26 2.34
C PHE A 21 1.20 9.21 2.29
N THR A 22 1.39 10.01 3.33
CA THR A 22 2.56 10.88 3.42
C THR A 22 2.96 11.12 4.87
N ASP A 23 4.26 11.11 5.14
CA ASP A 23 4.82 11.65 6.37
C ASP A 23 6.33 11.87 6.22
N SER A 24 6.92 12.65 7.12
CA SER A 24 8.37 12.80 7.24
C SER A 24 8.96 11.66 8.06
N VAL A 25 9.97 10.97 7.51
CA VAL A 25 10.70 9.89 8.19
C VAL A 25 12.13 10.31 8.47
N ALA A 26 12.66 9.94 9.65
CA ALA A 26 14.02 10.28 10.09
C ALA A 26 14.85 9.00 10.31
N THR A 27 14.93 8.49 11.55
CA THR A 27 15.75 7.32 11.90
C THR A 27 15.01 6.35 12.83
N ALA A 28 13.69 6.25 12.67
CA ALA A 28 12.84 5.36 13.46
C ALA A 28 11.63 4.92 12.63
N ASP A 29 11.09 3.76 12.99
CA ASP A 29 9.87 3.22 12.39
C ASP A 29 8.71 4.20 12.53
N ARG A 30 7.93 4.36 11.46
CA ARG A 30 6.85 5.33 11.44
C ARG A 30 5.70 4.90 10.55
N TYR A 31 4.49 4.98 11.10
CA TYR A 31 3.28 4.91 10.28
C TYR A 31 3.12 6.18 9.46
N LEU A 32 2.84 6.02 8.18
CA LEU A 32 2.54 7.15 7.30
C LEU A 32 1.08 7.56 7.46
N LYS A 33 0.80 8.86 7.33
CA LYS A 33 -0.56 9.39 7.42
C LYS A 33 -1.27 9.14 6.12
N GLY A 34 -2.41 8.47 6.14
CA GLY A 34 -3.21 8.27 4.92
C GLY A 34 -4.23 9.38 4.65
N PRO A 35 -5.23 9.11 3.80
CA PRO A 35 -6.26 10.09 3.43
C PRO A 35 -7.12 10.55 4.62
N GLY A 36 -6.84 11.74 5.15
CA GLY A 36 -7.48 12.25 6.37
C GLY A 36 -6.48 12.69 7.44
N GLY A 37 -5.17 12.52 7.18
CA GLY A 37 -4.09 13.09 7.99
C GLY A 37 -3.75 12.30 9.26
N LEU A 38 -4.44 11.19 9.51
CA LEU A 38 -4.17 10.29 10.62
C LEU A 38 -3.22 9.16 10.18
N ALA A 39 -2.20 8.92 11.01
CA ALA A 39 -1.32 7.76 10.93
C ALA A 39 -1.86 6.63 11.82
N GLY A 40 -1.49 5.39 11.53
CA GLY A 40 -1.85 4.23 12.35
C GLY A 40 -2.97 3.40 11.72
N ASP A 41 -4.03 3.15 12.49
CA ASP A 41 -4.97 2.00 12.51
C ASP A 41 -5.65 1.54 11.20
N GLY A 42 -5.26 2.12 10.06
CA GLY A 42 -5.57 1.70 8.71
C GLY A 42 -6.97 2.10 8.24
N TYR A 43 -7.10 2.27 6.93
CA TYR A 43 -8.37 2.60 6.29
C TYR A 43 -9.17 1.31 6.09
N PRO A 44 -10.36 1.18 6.71
CA PRO A 44 -11.20 0.01 6.52
C PRO A 44 -11.69 -0.04 5.08
N LEU A 45 -11.56 -1.19 4.44
CA LEU A 45 -11.98 -1.36 3.05
C LEU A 45 -13.43 -1.84 2.94
N PRO A 46 -14.21 -1.26 2.01
CA PRO A 46 -15.64 -1.54 1.89
C PRO A 46 -15.95 -2.88 1.19
N ALA A 47 -14.96 -3.47 0.52
CA ALA A 47 -15.11 -4.67 -0.31
C ALA A 47 -13.78 -5.45 -0.30
N PRO A 48 -13.78 -6.77 -0.58
CA PRO A 48 -12.54 -7.53 -0.74
C PRO A 48 -11.82 -7.09 -2.01
N GLY A 49 -10.54 -7.46 -2.15
CA GLY A 49 -9.78 -7.06 -3.30
C GLY A 49 -8.29 -7.37 -3.20
N LYS A 50 -7.50 -6.65 -4.00
CA LYS A 50 -6.05 -6.80 -4.08
C LYS A 50 -5.33 -5.47 -4.13
N ILE A 51 -4.21 -5.38 -3.43
CA ILE A 51 -3.18 -4.37 -3.66
C ILE A 51 -2.38 -4.81 -4.88
N GLN A 52 -2.22 -3.93 -5.86
CA GLN A 52 -1.55 -4.23 -7.13
C GLN A 52 -0.19 -3.54 -7.27
N LEU A 53 -0.05 -2.37 -6.68
CA LEU A 53 1.17 -1.58 -6.77
C LEU A 53 1.33 -0.74 -5.52
N ILE A 54 2.55 -0.66 -5.02
CA ILE A 54 3.00 0.42 -4.14
C ILE A 54 4.03 1.25 -4.90
N SER A 55 3.90 2.57 -4.82
CA SER A 55 4.87 3.53 -5.36
C SER A 55 5.26 4.50 -4.26
N VAL A 56 6.56 4.71 -4.06
CA VAL A 56 7.13 5.57 -3.03
C VAL A 56 7.99 6.62 -3.70
N TYR A 57 7.70 7.89 -3.43
CA TYR A 57 8.52 9.03 -3.81
C TYR A 57 9.19 9.61 -2.57
N ASP A 58 10.52 9.73 -2.59
CA ASP A 58 11.34 10.23 -1.48
C ASP A 58 11.77 11.71 -1.63
N GLY A 59 11.26 12.40 -2.66
CA GLY A 59 11.67 13.76 -3.02
C GLY A 59 12.70 13.83 -4.15
N VAL A 60 13.32 12.70 -4.53
CA VAL A 60 14.29 12.60 -5.62
C VAL A 60 13.95 11.46 -6.57
N ASN A 61 13.74 10.26 -6.04
CA ASN A 61 13.49 9.03 -6.77
C ASN A 61 12.06 8.54 -6.52
N THR A 62 11.52 7.85 -7.53
CA THR A 62 10.30 7.05 -7.37
C THR A 62 10.67 5.58 -7.47
N LEU A 63 10.41 4.83 -6.42
CA LEU A 63 10.59 3.38 -6.37
C LEU A 63 9.23 2.70 -6.25
N SER A 64 9.04 1.56 -6.88
CA SER A 64 7.76 0.85 -6.85
C SER A 64 7.94 -0.66 -6.81
N ASP A 65 6.91 -1.33 -6.27
CA ASP A 65 6.79 -2.79 -6.25
C ASP A 65 5.36 -3.17 -6.65
N ASN A 66 5.24 -4.20 -7.49
CA ASN A 66 3.99 -4.70 -8.06
C ASN A 66 3.62 -6.10 -7.54
N THR A 67 4.24 -6.54 -6.45
CA THR A 67 3.86 -7.77 -5.75
C THR A 67 2.42 -7.65 -5.25
N GLU A 68 1.53 -8.51 -5.75
CA GLU A 68 0.12 -8.47 -5.37
C GLU A 68 -0.12 -9.04 -3.97
N THR A 69 -0.92 -8.35 -3.15
CA THR A 69 -1.42 -8.88 -1.88
C THR A 69 -2.94 -8.76 -1.81
N SER A 70 -3.64 -9.85 -1.48
CA SER A 70 -5.10 -9.85 -1.31
C SER A 70 -5.53 -9.34 0.08
N PHE A 71 -6.73 -8.78 0.17
CA PHE A 71 -7.38 -8.39 1.43
C PHE A 71 -8.89 -8.69 1.37
N ASP A 72 -9.50 -8.82 2.53
CA ASP A 72 -10.94 -9.05 2.69
C ASP A 72 -11.70 -7.75 2.99
N ALA A 73 -13.04 -7.80 2.87
CA ALA A 73 -13.88 -6.69 3.28
C ALA A 73 -13.77 -6.45 4.79
N GLY A 74 -13.65 -5.18 5.20
CA GLY A 74 -13.45 -4.79 6.60
C GLY A 74 -12.00 -4.77 7.04
N ASP A 75 -11.07 -5.30 6.25
CA ASP A 75 -9.63 -5.19 6.52
C ASP A 75 -9.18 -3.74 6.48
N ARG A 76 -8.25 -3.41 7.37
CA ARG A 76 -7.69 -2.06 7.51
C ARG A 76 -6.32 -1.98 6.86
N ILE A 77 -6.21 -1.11 5.85
CA ILE A 77 -4.95 -0.85 5.15
C ILE A 77 -4.21 0.33 5.78
N SER A 78 -2.99 0.09 6.23
CA SER A 78 -2.05 1.14 6.68
C SER A 78 -0.70 0.99 5.98
N VAL A 79 0.15 2.00 6.07
CA VAL A 79 1.52 1.93 5.55
C VAL A 79 2.49 2.28 6.67
N ILE A 80 3.54 1.46 6.81
CA ILE A 80 4.64 1.70 7.73
C ILE A 80 5.93 1.87 6.94
N ALA A 81 6.76 2.83 7.36
CA ALA A 81 8.16 2.91 7.00
C ALA A 81 8.96 2.30 8.15
N ILE A 82 9.63 1.18 7.89
CA ILE A 82 10.49 0.46 8.84
C ILE A 82 11.92 0.92 8.59
N TYR A 83 12.61 1.36 9.63
CA TYR A 83 13.98 1.88 9.53
C TYR A 83 14.98 0.72 9.56
N GLU A 84 15.61 0.47 8.42
CA GLU A 84 16.68 -0.51 8.25
C GLU A 84 17.95 0.24 7.85
N ALA A 85 18.71 0.69 8.85
CA ALA A 85 19.83 1.61 8.65
C ALA A 85 20.76 1.14 7.50
N PRO A 86 21.04 2.00 6.50
CA PRO A 86 20.75 3.43 6.45
C PRO A 86 19.45 3.83 5.72
N TYR A 87 18.60 2.87 5.33
CA TYR A 87 17.42 3.06 4.49
C TYR A 87 16.10 2.81 5.23
N PHE A 88 15.00 3.05 4.54
CA PHE A 88 13.67 2.61 4.93
C PHE A 88 13.17 1.49 4.02
N GLN A 89 12.45 0.55 4.63
CA GLN A 89 11.52 -0.33 3.93
C GLN A 89 10.09 0.17 4.17
N VAL A 90 9.41 0.59 3.12
CA VAL A 90 8.01 0.99 3.17
C VAL A 90 7.14 -0.22 2.83
N THR A 91 6.30 -0.64 3.77
CA THR A 91 5.48 -1.84 3.64
C THR A 91 4.00 -1.51 3.86
N VAL A 92 3.12 -2.09 3.05
CA VAL A 92 1.68 -2.03 3.31
C VAL A 92 1.34 -3.02 4.44
N ARG A 93 0.52 -2.61 5.40
CA ARG A 93 0.00 -3.47 6.46
C ARG A 93 -1.49 -3.67 6.31
N ILE A 94 -1.93 -4.92 6.53
CA ILE A 94 -3.32 -5.33 6.55
C ILE A 94 -3.62 -5.78 7.98
N ASN A 95 -4.54 -5.09 8.67
CA ASN A 95 -4.87 -5.33 10.08
C ASN A 95 -3.66 -5.38 11.03
N GLY A 96 -2.64 -4.56 10.76
CA GLY A 96 -1.41 -4.56 11.53
C GLY A 96 -0.45 -5.71 11.23
N SER A 97 -0.68 -6.55 10.22
CA SER A 97 0.34 -7.49 9.72
C SER A 97 1.02 -6.94 8.47
N ASN A 98 2.33 -7.16 8.31
CA ASN A 98 3.05 -6.78 7.09
C ASN A 98 2.56 -7.61 5.90
N SER A 99 2.33 -6.95 4.76
CA SER A 99 2.03 -7.60 3.49
C SER A 99 3.31 -8.02 2.77
N SER A 100 3.15 -8.75 1.66
CA SER A 100 4.24 -9.01 0.71
C SER A 100 4.55 -7.84 -0.22
N THR A 101 3.77 -6.76 -0.17
CA THR A 101 3.94 -5.57 -1.03
C THR A 101 4.75 -4.51 -0.29
N TYR A 102 6.02 -4.32 -0.70
CA TYR A 102 6.94 -3.41 -0.03
C TYR A 102 7.97 -2.81 -0.99
N VAL A 103 8.52 -1.66 -0.61
CA VAL A 103 9.61 -0.98 -1.32
C VAL A 103 10.76 -0.74 -0.35
N SER A 104 11.94 -1.23 -0.69
CA SER A 104 13.17 -1.05 0.09
C SER A 104 14.04 0.08 -0.47
N LEU A 105 15.15 0.37 0.21
CA LEU A 105 16.19 1.32 -0.22
C LEU A 105 15.70 2.78 -0.32
N ILE A 106 14.72 3.15 0.50
CA ILE A 106 14.20 4.52 0.57
C ILE A 106 15.10 5.38 1.47
N GLY A 107 15.42 6.60 1.03
CA GLY A 107 16.30 7.51 1.77
C GLY A 107 15.72 7.97 3.11
N ALA A 108 16.57 7.97 4.15
CA ALA A 108 16.24 8.53 5.46
C ALA A 108 16.25 10.07 5.47
N ASN A 109 15.58 10.69 6.45
CA ASN A 109 15.45 12.16 6.60
C ASN A 109 14.73 12.83 5.43
N THR A 110 13.71 12.17 4.88
CA THR A 110 12.94 12.65 3.73
C THR A 110 11.44 12.66 4.04
N THR A 111 10.68 13.43 3.26
CA THR A 111 9.22 13.33 3.25
C THR A 111 8.83 12.30 2.21
N LEU A 112 8.19 11.22 2.66
CA LEU A 112 7.72 10.18 1.77
C LEU A 112 6.31 10.52 1.27
N ALA A 113 6.09 10.31 -0.02
CA ALA A 113 4.77 10.26 -0.62
C ALA A 113 4.58 8.85 -1.18
N VAL A 114 3.61 8.12 -0.64
CA VAL A 114 3.34 6.72 -0.98
C VAL A 114 1.96 6.60 -1.60
N SER A 115 1.89 5.97 -2.76
CA SER A 115 0.64 5.65 -3.44
C SER A 115 0.46 4.15 -3.49
N VAL A 116 -0.62 3.66 -2.90
CA VAL A 116 -1.04 2.26 -2.94
C VAL A 116 -2.19 2.14 -3.92
N MET A 117 -1.98 1.40 -5.01
CA MET A 117 -3.03 1.09 -5.98
C MET A 117 -3.71 -0.21 -5.56
N LEU A 118 -5.02 -0.14 -5.40
CA LEU A 118 -5.87 -1.23 -4.97
C LEU A 118 -7.02 -1.45 -5.96
N ARG A 119 -7.31 -2.71 -6.22
CA ARG A 119 -8.47 -3.15 -6.99
C ARG A 119 -9.48 -3.74 -6.03
N LEU A 120 -10.70 -3.23 -6.05
CA LEU A 120 -11.82 -3.78 -5.28
C LEU A 120 -12.56 -4.79 -6.14
N ASP A 121 -12.75 -6.00 -5.63
CA ASP A 121 -13.57 -7.03 -6.25
C ASP A 121 -15.03 -6.75 -5.87
N VAL A 122 -15.68 -5.87 -6.62
CA VAL A 122 -17.12 -5.56 -6.44
C VAL A 122 -17.94 -6.63 -7.16
N TYR A 123 -18.86 -7.27 -6.44
CA TYR A 123 -19.86 -8.22 -6.97
C TYR A 123 -21.11 -7.50 -7.47
#